data_AF-A0A8T3S1U2-F1
#
_entry.id   AF-A0A8T3S1U2-F1
#
_cell.length_a   1.000
_cell.length_b   1.000
_cell.length_c   1.000
_cell.angle_alpha   90.00
_cell.angle_beta   90.00
_cell.angle_gamma   90.00
#
_symmetry.space_group_name_H-M   'P 1'
#
loop_
_entity.id
_entity.type
_entity.pdbx_description
1 polymer ?
#
loop_
_entity_poly.entity_id
_entity_poly.type
_entity_poly.pdbx_seq_one_letter_code
_entity_poly.pdbx_strand_id
1 'polypeptide(L)' 'MIDVEQLHAALVQAYPDADAPAARLVRAPGRVNLIGEHTDYNDGLVLPAAINLET' A
#
# COMPACT_ATOMS: atom_id res chain seq x y z
N MET A 1 -8.61 -8.14 3.20
CA MET A 1 -8.53 -7.66 1.81
C MET A 1 -9.38 -6.41 1.74
N ILE A 2 -8.76 -5.26 1.46
CA ILE A 2 -9.51 -3.99 1.36
C ILE A 2 -10.38 -4.01 0.09
N ASP A 3 -11.64 -3.61 0.23
CA ASP A 3 -12.59 -3.49 -0.89
C ASP A 3 -12.31 -2.19 -1.67
N VAL A 4 -11.80 -2.34 -2.89
CA VAL A 4 -11.39 -1.22 -3.75
C VAL A 4 -12.58 -0.42 -4.27
N GLU A 5 -13.71 -1.09 -4.51
CA GLU A 5 -14.91 -0.43 -5.03
C GLU A 5 -15.51 0.48 -3.96
N GLN A 6 -15.59 0.00 -2.71
CA GLN A 6 -16.01 0.83 -1.58
C GLN A 6 -15.07 2.01 -1.35
N LEU A 7 -13.76 1.79 -1.47
CA LEU A 7 -12.77 2.85 -1.24
C LEU A 7 -12.83 3.94 -2.32
N HIS A 8 -13.07 3.57 -3.59
CA HIS A 8 -13.26 4.52 -4.67
C HIS A 8 -14.53 5.35 -4.49
N ALA A 9 -15.65 4.69 -4.12
CA ALA A 9 -16.90 5.38 -3.83
C ALA A 9 -16.74 6.37 -2.67
N ALA A 10 -16.06 5.96 -1.58
CA ALA A 10 -15.76 6.83 -0.45
C ALA A 10 -14.88 8.03 -0.83
N LEU A 11 -13.89 7.82 -1.70
CA LEU A 11 -13.02 8.89 -2.21
C LEU A 11 -13.84 9.94 -3.00
N VAL A 12 -14.67 9.50 -3.94
CA VAL A 12 -15.53 10.40 -4.74
C VAL A 12 -16.51 11.15 -3.85
N GLN A 13 -17.06 10.50 -2.82
CA GLN A 13 -17.94 11.15 -1.85
C GLN A 13 -17.21 12.18 -0.99
N ALA A 14 -15.97 11.92 -0.57
CA ALA A 14 -15.18 12.83 0.26
C ALA A 14 -14.68 14.05 -0.52
N TYR A 15 -14.48 13.92 -1.83
CA TYR A 15 -13.96 14.96 -2.70
C TYR A 15 -14.88 15.20 -3.92
N PRO A 16 -16.09 15.72 -3.72
CA PRO A 16 -17.10 15.85 -4.78
C PRO A 16 -16.73 16.84 -5.89
N ASP A 17 -15.87 17.81 -5.60
CA ASP A 17 -15.39 18.83 -6.56
C ASP A 17 -14.08 18.42 -7.27
N ALA A 18 -13.48 17.29 -6.87
CA ALA A 18 -12.34 16.76 -7.59
C ALA A 18 -12.82 16.28 -8.97
N ASP A 19 -12.03 16.55 -10.00
CA ASP A 19 -12.28 15.99 -11.33
C ASP A 19 -12.19 14.46 -11.23
N ALA A 20 -13.34 13.80 -11.07
CA ALA A 20 -13.46 12.37 -10.82
C ALA A 20 -12.61 11.47 -11.74
N PRO A 21 -12.47 11.75 -13.06
CA PRO A 21 -11.57 10.98 -13.93
C PRO A 21 -10.07 11.13 -13.60
N ALA A 22 -9.65 12.16 -12.85
CA ALA A 22 -8.27 12.37 -12.41
C ALA A 22 -7.93 11.71 -11.07
N ALA A 23 -8.92 11.30 -10.28
CA ALA A 23 -8.70 10.61 -9.01
C ALA A 23 -7.95 9.27 -9.24
N ARG A 24 -7.00 8.97 -8.36
CA ARG A 24 -6.20 7.74 -8.42
C ARG A 24 -6.18 7.09 -7.05
N LEU A 25 -6.45 5.80 -7.02
CA LEU A 25 -6.20 4.94 -5.87
C LEU A 25 -4.81 4.33 -6.02
N VAL A 26 -3.96 4.53 -5.02
CA VAL A 26 -2.63 3.94 -4.92
C VAL A 26 -2.62 3.06 -3.69
N ARG A 27 -1.98 1.89 -3.78
CA ARG A 27 -1.93 0.91 -2.70
C ARG A 27 -0.50 0.43 -2.51
N ALA A 28 -0.05 0.35 -1.27
CA ALA A 28 1.27 -0.17 -0.91
C ALA A 28 1.12 -1.25 0.17
N PRO A 29 1.60 -2.50 -0.06
CA PRO A 29 1.58 -3.50 0.98
C PRO A 29 2.64 -3.19 2.05
N GLY A 30 2.31 -3.50 3.29
CA GLY A 30 3.32 -3.71 4.32
C GLY A 30 4.20 -4.91 3.94
N ARG A 31 5.32 -5.06 4.66
CA ARG A 31 6.24 -6.17 4.47
C ARG A 31 6.70 -6.75 5.79
N VAL A 32 6.85 -8.07 5.83
CA VAL A 32 7.60 -8.75 6.88
C VAL A 32 8.93 -9.17 6.32
N ASN A 33 9.97 -9.21 7.16
CA ASN A 33 11.25 -9.77 6.76
C ASN A 33 11.32 -11.22 7.25
N LEU A 34 11.62 -12.15 6.36
CA LEU A 34 11.68 -13.58 6.69
C LEU A 34 13.05 -13.94 7.30
N ILE A 35 14.12 -13.30 6.80
CA ILE A 35 15.49 -13.43 7.29
C ILE A 35 16.33 -12.21 6.85
N GLY A 36 17.38 -11.90 7.61
CA GLY A 36 18.27 -10.76 7.38
C GLY A 36 17.85 -9.53 8.17
N GLU A 37 17.62 -9.66 9.47
CA GLU A 37 17.38 -8.50 10.34
C GLU A 37 18.69 -7.75 10.57
N HIS A 38 18.63 -6.41 10.61
CA HIS A 38 19.78 -5.55 10.90
C HIS A 38 20.96 -5.67 9.90
N THR A 39 20.72 -6.23 8.70
CA THR A 39 21.73 -6.38 7.65
C THR A 39 21.63 -5.34 6.54
N ASP A 40 20.46 -4.73 6.38
CA ASP A 40 20.12 -3.77 5.32
C ASP A 40 20.99 -2.51 5.36
N TYR A 41 21.28 -2.00 6.55
CA TYR A 41 22.19 -0.85 6.72
C TYR A 41 23.69 -1.22 6.75
N ASN A 42 24.03 -2.49 6.50
CA ASN A 42 25.39 -3.01 6.46
C ASN A 42 25.75 -3.64 5.09
N ASP A 43 25.07 -3.24 4.01
CA ASP A 43 25.22 -3.82 2.66
C ASP A 43 25.00 -5.34 2.60
N GLY A 44 24.27 -5.91 3.57
CA GLY A 44 23.92 -7.32 3.61
C GLY A 44 22.67 -7.65 2.78
N LEU A 45 22.39 -8.95 2.64
CA LEU A 45 21.19 -9.43 1.97
C LEU A 45 19.99 -9.48 2.94
N VAL A 46 18.78 -9.32 2.38
CA VAL A 46 17.49 -9.45 3.08
C VAL A 46 16.53 -10.32 2.26
N LEU A 47 15.60 -11.01 2.92
CA LEU A 47 14.53 -11.76 2.26
C LEU A 47 13.15 -11.29 2.76
N PRO A 48 12.64 -10.15 2.27
CA PRO A 48 11.32 -9.66 2.64
C PRO A 48 10.20 -10.34 1.84
N ALA A 49 9.00 -10.32 2.40
CA ALA A 49 7.77 -10.69 1.73
C ALA A 49 6.70 -9.62 2.00
N ALA A 50 5.94 -9.28 0.96
CA ALA A 50 4.74 -8.46 1.12
C ALA A 50 3.68 -9.24 1.93
N ILE A 51 2.93 -8.53 2.77
CA ILE A 51 1.84 -9.11 3.57
C ILE A 51 0.49 -8.58 3.08
N ASN A 52 -0.59 -9.28 3.45
CA ASN A 52 -1.98 -8.91 3.13
C ASN A 52 -2.51 -7.77 4.03
N LEU A 53 -1.64 -6.83 4.38
CA LEU A 53 -1.94 -5.59 5.08
C LEU A 53 -1.36 -4.46 4.23
N GLU A 54 -2.15 -3.44 3.94
CA GLU A 54 -1.85 -2.44 2.92
C GLU A 54 -2.35 -1.05 3.33
N THR A 55 -1.75 -0.01 2.74
CA THR A 55 -2.17 1.40 2.83
C THR A 55 -2.60 1.89 1.46
#